data_AF-A0A1L3MV69-F1
#
_entry.id   AF-A0A1L3MV69-F1
#
_cell.length_a   1.000
_cell.length_b   1.000
_cell.length_c   1.000
_cell.angle_alpha   90.00
_cell.angle_beta   90.00
_cell.angle_gamma   90.00
#
_symmetry.space_group_name_H-M   'P 1'
#
loop_
_entity.id
_entity.type
_entity.pdbx_description
1 polymer ?
#
loop_
_entity_poly.entity_id
_entity_poly.type
_entity_poly.pdbx_seq_one_letter_code
_entity_poly.pdbx_strand_id
1 'polypeptide(L)'
;MPNVNKVKYDKVLAKQVEESINDYLVEKGYMHSVGKGKGFCEWVLYNIFELTENEVIEAVEISGKFDNGIDAVFEVNGELHILQSKYLTSHNIDSVYRFLEDCKRICKEEPITERDIVKELCFKVRKAFKENETIKCFYVTNAEMGKWEFDTLSSAKKNIGTEYSNLISYQYDFFEIIEAIELKKG
;
A
#
# COMPACT_ATOMS: atom_id res chain seq x y z
N MET A 1 -24.30 6.71 1.87
CA MET A 1 -24.69 6.64 3.29
C MET A 1 -23.52 6.01 4.04
N PRO A 2 -22.93 6.64 5.06
CA PRO A 2 -21.81 6.03 5.76
C PRO A 2 -22.34 4.82 6.52
N ASN A 3 -21.69 3.68 6.34
CA ASN A 3 -22.11 2.41 6.93
C ASN A 3 -21.89 2.50 8.45
N VAL A 4 -22.99 2.59 9.21
CA VAL A 4 -23.01 2.71 10.68
C VAL A 4 -22.69 1.38 11.37
N ASN A 5 -22.33 0.35 10.62
CA ASN A 5 -21.73 -0.87 11.16
C ASN A 5 -20.21 -0.72 11.28
N LYS A 6 -19.75 0.22 12.12
CA LYS A 6 -18.44 0.04 12.75
C LYS A 6 -18.58 -1.21 13.61
N VAL A 7 -18.15 -2.35 13.07
CA VAL A 7 -17.99 -3.59 13.83
C VAL A 7 -17.30 -3.20 15.12
N LYS A 8 -17.91 -3.60 16.24
CA LYS A 8 -17.37 -3.37 17.56
C LYS A 8 -16.08 -4.17 17.59
N TYR A 9 -14.96 -3.56 17.19
CA TYR A 9 -13.69 -4.25 17.00
C TYR A 9 -13.41 -5.07 18.25
N ASP A 10 -12.90 -6.28 18.06
CA ASP A 10 -12.27 -6.94 19.18
C ASP A 10 -11.09 -6.05 19.58
N LYS A 11 -11.25 -5.30 20.68
CA LYS A 11 -10.21 -4.44 21.24
C LYS A 11 -8.93 -5.24 21.50
N VAL A 12 -9.06 -6.55 21.70
CA VAL A 12 -7.92 -7.46 21.81
C VAL A 12 -7.20 -7.58 20.47
N LEU A 13 -7.91 -7.80 19.36
CA LEU A 13 -7.29 -7.91 18.04
C LEU A 13 -6.62 -6.59 17.63
N ALA A 14 -7.28 -5.45 17.83
CA ALA A 14 -6.70 -4.14 17.52
C ALA A 14 -5.37 -3.94 18.27
N LYS A 15 -5.35 -4.24 19.57
CA LYS A 15 -4.14 -4.16 20.38
C LYS A 15 -3.05 -5.15 19.91
N GLN A 16 -3.43 -6.38 19.56
CA GLN A 16 -2.49 -7.38 19.01
C GLN A 16 -1.84 -6.92 17.70
N VAL A 17 -2.59 -6.24 16.84
CA VAL A 17 -2.06 -5.66 15.59
C VAL A 17 -1.07 -4.55 15.90
N GLU A 18 -1.40 -3.63 16.81
CA GLU A 18 -0.47 -2.57 17.24
C GLU A 18 0.82 -3.14 17.84
N GLU A 19 0.69 -4.12 18.73
CA GLU A 19 1.82 -4.81 19.37
C GLU A 19 2.67 -5.53 18.31
N SER A 20 2.05 -6.26 17.38
CA SER A 20 2.75 -6.96 16.30
C SER A 20 3.56 -6.01 15.41
N ILE A 21 2.98 -4.86 15.03
CA ILE A 21 3.71 -3.84 14.25
C ILE A 21 4.90 -3.34 15.07
N ASN A 22 4.67 -2.97 16.34
CA ASN A 22 5.72 -2.42 17.19
C ASN A 22 6.86 -3.42 17.45
N ASP A 23 6.52 -4.67 17.74
CA ASP A 23 7.49 -5.74 18.00
C ASP A 23 8.36 -5.97 16.78
N TYR A 24 7.76 -6.04 15.57
CA TYR A 24 8.52 -6.15 14.33
C TYR A 24 9.50 -4.98 14.13
N LEU A 25 9.05 -3.74 14.37
CA LEU A 25 9.91 -2.55 14.27
C LEU A 25 11.08 -2.59 15.27
N VAL A 26 10.82 -3.03 16.50
CA VAL A 26 11.83 -3.13 17.56
C VAL A 26 12.84 -4.24 17.25
N GLU A 27 12.38 -5.43 16.88
CA GLU A 27 13.22 -6.59 16.55
C GLU A 27 14.17 -6.30 15.38
N LYS A 28 13.69 -5.60 14.35
CA LYS A 28 14.50 -5.19 13.18
C LYS A 28 15.33 -3.94 13.42
N GLY A 29 15.21 -3.28 14.58
CA GLY A 29 15.99 -2.09 14.92
C GLY A 29 15.56 -0.81 14.18
N TYR A 30 14.31 -0.73 13.71
CA TYR A 30 13.77 0.42 12.98
C TYR A 30 13.36 1.57 13.94
N MET A 31 14.34 2.35 14.38
CA MET A 31 14.14 3.35 15.45
C MET A 31 13.78 4.77 14.96
N HIS A 32 14.22 5.15 13.77
CA HIS A 32 14.01 6.50 13.21
C HIS A 32 12.88 6.51 12.18
N SER A 33 12.34 7.70 11.85
CA SER A 33 11.13 7.85 11.02
C SER A 33 11.18 7.10 9.68
N VAL A 34 12.29 7.24 8.95
CA VAL A 34 12.49 6.54 7.66
C VAL A 34 12.50 5.02 7.85
N GLY A 35 13.27 4.53 8.83
CA GLY A 35 13.30 3.11 9.19
C GLY A 35 11.93 2.58 9.59
N LYS A 36 11.14 3.34 10.37
CA LYS A 36 9.78 2.95 10.76
C LYS A 36 8.84 2.86 9.56
N GLY A 37 8.94 3.77 8.60
CA GLY A 37 8.20 3.69 7.35
C GLY A 37 8.54 2.42 6.57
N LYS A 38 9.84 2.13 6.42
CA LYS A 38 10.31 0.90 5.75
C LYS A 38 9.83 -0.36 6.48
N GLY A 39 10.03 -0.42 7.79
CA GLY A 39 9.65 -1.58 8.60
C GLY A 39 8.14 -1.81 8.61
N PHE A 40 7.34 -0.74 8.59
CA PHE A 40 5.89 -0.86 8.46
C PHE A 40 5.50 -1.41 7.08
N CYS A 41 6.15 -0.96 5.99
CA CYS A 41 5.94 -1.53 4.65
C CYS A 41 6.22 -3.04 4.65
N GLU A 42 7.38 -3.47 5.17
CA GLU A 42 7.75 -4.88 5.26
C GLU A 42 6.72 -5.67 6.09
N TRP A 43 6.29 -5.15 7.24
CA TRP A 43 5.27 -5.78 8.08
C TRP A 43 3.94 -5.96 7.32
N VAL A 44 3.52 -4.96 6.54
CA VAL A 44 2.31 -5.05 5.70
C VAL A 44 2.47 -6.16 4.66
N LEU A 45 3.61 -6.24 3.99
CA LEU A 45 3.87 -7.28 2.99
C LEU A 45 3.83 -8.70 3.60
N TYR A 46 4.40 -8.89 4.79
CA TYR A 46 4.35 -10.18 5.48
C TYR A 46 2.95 -10.54 6.00
N ASN A 47 2.23 -9.61 6.63
CA ASN A 47 1.03 -9.95 7.39
C ASN A 47 -0.26 -9.77 6.58
N ILE A 48 -0.29 -8.78 5.69
CA ILE A 48 -1.46 -8.49 4.85
C ILE A 48 -1.38 -9.19 3.50
N PHE A 49 -0.18 -9.34 2.93
CA PHE A 49 -0.01 -9.99 1.64
C PHE A 49 0.62 -11.39 1.72
N GLU A 50 1.05 -11.83 2.92
CA GLU A 50 1.61 -13.18 3.15
C GLU A 50 2.79 -13.53 2.25
N LEU A 51 3.57 -12.50 1.87
CA LEU A 51 4.79 -12.70 1.10
C LEU A 51 5.86 -13.38 1.95
N THR A 52 6.66 -14.23 1.32
CA THR A 52 7.88 -14.80 1.88
C THR A 52 8.99 -13.74 1.97
N GLU A 53 10.06 -14.05 2.71
CA GLU A 53 11.18 -13.12 2.88
C GLU A 53 11.81 -12.69 1.54
N ASN A 54 12.00 -13.62 0.61
CA ASN A 54 12.55 -13.30 -0.71
C ASN A 54 11.61 -12.39 -1.51
N GLU A 55 10.30 -12.68 -1.49
CA GLU A 55 9.31 -11.85 -2.17
C GLU A 55 9.24 -10.44 -1.57
N VAL A 56 9.35 -10.29 -0.26
CA VAL A 56 9.43 -8.97 0.40
C VAL A 56 10.68 -8.21 -0.03
N ILE A 57 11.84 -8.87 -0.07
CA ILE A 57 13.10 -8.26 -0.50
C ILE A 57 12.97 -7.71 -1.92
N GLU A 58 12.48 -8.53 -2.85
CA GLU A 58 12.27 -8.16 -4.26
C GLU A 58 11.23 -7.02 -4.39
N ALA A 59 10.12 -7.14 -3.67
CA ALA A 59 9.01 -6.19 -3.75
C ALA A 59 9.43 -4.77 -3.40
N VAL A 60 10.23 -4.60 -2.34
CA VAL A 60 10.65 -3.28 -1.84
C VAL A 60 11.84 -2.69 -2.61
N GLU A 61 12.44 -3.41 -3.56
CA GLU A 61 13.57 -2.89 -4.33
C GLU A 61 13.18 -1.66 -5.17
N ILE A 62 11.91 -1.49 -5.51
CA ILE A 62 11.44 -0.28 -6.19
C ILE A 62 11.61 0.99 -5.33
N SER A 63 11.60 0.84 -4.00
CA SER A 63 11.69 1.97 -3.06
C SER A 63 13.04 2.71 -3.17
N GLY A 64 13.04 3.98 -2.74
CA GLY A 64 14.23 4.82 -2.66
C GLY A 64 14.08 6.18 -3.33
N LYS A 65 15.19 6.81 -3.72
CA LYS A 65 15.22 8.12 -4.38
C LYS A 65 14.81 8.04 -5.86
N PHE A 66 13.61 7.54 -6.12
CA PHE A 66 12.91 7.75 -7.38
C PHE A 66 11.65 8.54 -7.11
N ASP A 67 11.26 9.38 -8.07
CA ASP A 67 10.21 10.39 -7.95
C ASP A 67 8.79 9.80 -7.80
N ASN A 68 8.68 8.49 -7.59
CA ASN A 68 7.43 7.77 -7.43
C ASN A 68 7.38 7.32 -5.97
N GLY A 69 6.44 7.82 -5.17
CA GLY A 69 6.29 7.45 -3.76
C GLY A 69 5.86 5.99 -3.55
N ILE A 70 6.14 5.10 -4.49
CA ILE A 70 5.82 3.67 -4.44
C ILE A 70 6.86 2.98 -3.56
N ASP A 71 6.39 2.26 -2.56
CA ASP A 71 7.24 1.53 -1.62
C ASP A 71 7.46 0.08 -2.05
N ALA A 72 6.50 -0.53 -2.75
CA ALA A 72 6.65 -1.90 -3.26
C ALA A 72 5.84 -2.19 -4.54
N VAL A 73 6.34 -3.12 -5.35
CA VAL A 73 5.63 -3.73 -6.50
C VAL A 73 5.83 -5.24 -6.44
N PHE A 74 4.75 -6.01 -6.46
CA PHE A 74 4.79 -7.47 -6.26
C PHE A 74 3.58 -8.16 -6.90
N GLU A 75 3.61 -9.49 -6.97
CA GLU A 75 2.53 -10.30 -7.53
C GLU A 75 1.97 -11.24 -6.46
N VAL A 76 0.65 -11.34 -6.35
CA VAL A 76 -0.04 -12.30 -5.48
C VAL A 76 -1.14 -12.94 -6.31
N ASN A 77 -1.16 -14.28 -6.35
CA ASN A 77 -2.19 -15.05 -7.06
C ASN A 77 -2.40 -14.64 -8.54
N GLY A 78 -1.33 -14.25 -9.24
CA GLY A 78 -1.41 -13.83 -10.66
C GLY A 78 -1.84 -12.37 -10.86
N GLU A 79 -2.00 -11.59 -9.79
CA GLU A 79 -2.40 -10.19 -9.87
C GLU A 79 -1.25 -9.27 -9.45
N LEU A 80 -1.02 -8.22 -10.23
CA LEU A 80 0.03 -7.24 -9.95
C LEU A 80 -0.44 -6.21 -8.92
N HIS A 81 0.41 -5.97 -7.92
CA HIS A 81 0.15 -5.07 -6.80
C HIS A 81 1.18 -3.94 -6.78
N ILE A 82 0.70 -2.73 -6.50
CA ILE A 82 1.52 -1.54 -6.23
C ILE A 82 1.16 -1.05 -4.83
N LEU A 83 2.14 -0.81 -3.98
CA LEU A 83 1.93 -0.41 -2.59
C LEU A 83 2.66 0.90 -2.27
N GLN A 84 1.95 1.81 -1.62
CA GLN A 84 2.56 2.83 -0.76
C GLN A 84 2.05 2.63 0.67
N SER A 85 2.95 2.68 1.63
CA SER A 85 2.64 2.61 3.05
C SER A 85 3.00 3.93 3.75
N LYS A 86 2.23 4.33 4.76
CA LYS A 86 2.55 5.44 5.65
C LYS A 86 2.36 5.04 7.10
N TYR A 87 3.42 5.17 7.89
CA TYR A 87 3.38 4.89 9.32
C TYR A 87 2.89 6.10 10.11
N LEU A 88 1.79 5.91 10.86
CA LEU A 88 1.16 6.87 11.77
C LEU A 88 1.00 8.25 11.12
N THR A 89 1.57 9.29 11.75
CA THR A 89 1.44 10.70 11.36
C THR A 89 2.11 11.06 10.02
N SER A 90 2.77 10.09 9.36
CA SER A 90 3.24 10.28 7.98
C SER A 90 2.09 10.23 6.97
N HIS A 91 0.93 9.71 7.37
CA HIS A 91 -0.29 9.75 6.59
C HIS A 91 -0.83 11.18 6.47
N ASN A 92 -1.33 11.52 5.28
CA ASN A 92 -2.20 12.66 5.03
C ASN A 92 -2.90 12.44 3.69
N ILE A 93 -4.00 13.17 3.49
CA ILE A 93 -4.81 13.08 2.27
C ILE A 93 -4.02 13.38 1.00
N ASP A 94 -3.10 14.35 1.03
CA ASP A 94 -2.27 14.72 -0.12
C ASP A 94 -1.36 13.57 -0.55
N SER A 95 -0.91 12.75 0.39
CA SER A 95 -0.08 11.57 0.10
C SER A 95 -0.88 10.51 -0.65
N VAL A 96 -2.17 10.34 -0.34
CA VAL A 96 -3.03 9.43 -1.09
C VAL A 96 -3.24 9.93 -2.52
N TYR A 97 -3.49 11.22 -2.70
CA TYR A 97 -3.59 11.81 -4.04
C TYR A 97 -2.32 11.64 -4.86
N ARG A 98 -1.16 11.94 -4.26
CA ARG A 98 0.15 11.73 -4.92
C ARG A 98 0.36 10.27 -5.28
N PHE A 99 0.02 9.34 -4.40
CA PHE A 99 0.11 7.91 -4.70
C PHE A 99 -0.73 7.52 -5.92
N LEU A 100 -1.99 7.99 -6.01
CA LEU A 100 -2.83 7.70 -7.16
C LEU A 100 -2.24 8.25 -8.47
N GLU A 101 -1.65 9.45 -8.43
CA GLU A 101 -0.95 10.02 -9.59
C GLU A 101 0.34 9.25 -9.90
N ASP A 102 1.10 8.82 -8.90
CA ASP A 102 2.29 7.99 -9.06
C ASP A 102 1.94 6.65 -9.73
N CYS A 103 0.81 6.03 -9.36
CA CYS A 103 0.28 4.82 -10.00
C CYS A 103 -0.11 5.05 -11.46
N LYS A 104 -0.67 6.22 -11.80
CA LYS A 104 -0.96 6.57 -13.20
C LYS A 104 0.32 6.81 -13.99
N ARG A 105 1.29 7.52 -13.39
CA ARG A 105 2.57 7.87 -14.02
C ARG A 105 3.37 6.62 -14.36
N ILE A 106 3.53 5.69 -13.42
CA ILE A 106 4.29 4.44 -13.65
C ILE A 106 3.71 3.59 -14.79
N CYS A 107 2.40 3.72 -15.09
CA CYS A 107 1.75 3.00 -16.19
C CYS A 107 2.06 3.58 -17.58
N LYS A 108 2.53 4.83 -17.66
CA LYS A 108 2.73 5.56 -18.92
C LYS A 108 4.19 5.93 -19.15
N GLU A 109 4.93 6.19 -18.09
CA GLU A 109 6.26 6.78 -18.14
C GLU A 109 7.33 5.80 -17.64
N GLU A 110 8.52 5.91 -18.22
CA GLU A 110 9.68 5.16 -17.74
C GLU A 110 10.31 5.88 -16.55
N PRO A 111 10.77 5.14 -15.52
CA PRO A 111 11.43 5.78 -14.39
C PRO A 111 12.77 6.38 -14.83
N ILE A 112 13.09 7.59 -14.35
CA ILE A 112 14.39 8.22 -14.54
C ILE A 112 15.36 7.63 -13.51
N THR A 113 16.09 6.59 -13.89
CA THR A 113 16.92 5.80 -12.98
C THR A 113 18.01 5.00 -13.70
N GLU A 114 19.13 4.75 -13.04
CA GLU A 114 20.13 3.76 -13.45
C GLU A 114 19.95 2.39 -12.77
N ARG A 115 18.98 2.25 -11.86
CA ARG A 115 18.71 0.99 -11.15
C ARG A 115 17.86 0.09 -12.04
N ASP A 116 18.49 -0.94 -12.62
CA ASP A 116 17.83 -1.84 -13.57
C ASP A 116 16.63 -2.57 -12.96
N ILE A 117 16.70 -2.97 -11.69
CA ILE A 117 15.57 -3.58 -10.99
C ILE A 117 14.34 -2.65 -10.95
N VAL A 118 14.54 -1.34 -10.79
CA VAL A 118 13.45 -0.36 -10.81
C VAL A 118 12.86 -0.26 -12.22
N LYS A 119 13.72 -0.26 -13.25
CA LYS A 119 13.25 -0.28 -14.65
C LYS A 119 12.42 -1.51 -14.94
N GLU A 120 12.85 -2.68 -14.46
CA GLU A 120 12.16 -3.95 -14.64
C GLU A 120 10.78 -3.95 -13.96
N LEU A 121 10.72 -3.58 -12.67
CA LEU A 121 9.45 -3.52 -11.93
C LEU A 121 8.47 -2.52 -12.55
N CYS A 122 8.95 -1.32 -12.93
CA CYS A 122 8.12 -0.36 -13.65
C CYS A 122 7.68 -0.87 -15.02
N PHE A 123 8.54 -1.62 -15.73
CA PHE A 123 8.18 -2.22 -17.00
C PHE A 123 7.07 -3.27 -16.84
N LYS A 124 7.13 -4.12 -15.79
CA LYS A 124 6.05 -5.08 -15.46
C LYS A 124 4.70 -4.36 -15.29
N VAL A 125 4.69 -3.25 -14.54
CA VAL A 125 3.50 -2.41 -14.36
C VAL A 125 2.99 -1.85 -15.69
N ARG A 126 3.88 -1.26 -16.52
CA ARG A 126 3.49 -0.74 -17.85
C ARG A 126 2.95 -1.83 -18.77
N LYS A 127 3.52 -3.03 -18.71
CA LYS A 127 3.12 -4.17 -19.54
C LYS A 127 1.72 -4.64 -19.13
N ALA A 128 1.50 -4.96 -17.86
CA ALA A 128 0.19 -5.33 -17.32
C ALA A 128 -0.89 -4.28 -17.67
N PHE A 129 -0.52 -2.99 -17.57
CA PHE A 129 -1.42 -1.89 -17.93
C PHE A 129 -1.84 -1.94 -19.40
N LYS A 130 -0.87 -2.11 -20.32
CA LYS A 130 -1.12 -2.20 -21.78
C LYS A 130 -1.91 -3.44 -22.17
N GLU A 131 -1.71 -4.54 -21.46
CA GLU A 131 -2.41 -5.81 -21.68
C GLU A 131 -3.82 -5.83 -21.04
N ASN A 132 -4.22 -4.70 -20.41
CA ASN A 132 -5.49 -4.55 -19.71
C ASN A 132 -5.67 -5.57 -18.57
N GLU A 133 -4.56 -6.00 -17.97
CA GLU A 133 -4.55 -6.80 -16.75
C GLU A 133 -4.88 -5.93 -15.56
N THR A 134 -5.50 -6.52 -14.53
CA THR A 134 -5.85 -5.79 -13.32
C THR A 134 -4.61 -5.48 -12.50
N ILE A 135 -4.44 -4.20 -12.15
CA ILE A 135 -3.37 -3.72 -11.27
C ILE A 135 -4.03 -3.18 -10.00
N LYS A 136 -3.68 -3.76 -8.85
CA LYS A 136 -4.23 -3.35 -7.56
C LYS A 136 -3.29 -2.37 -6.87
N CYS A 137 -3.75 -1.14 -6.65
CA CYS A 137 -2.99 -0.07 -6.03
C CYS A 137 -3.41 0.10 -4.57
N PHE A 138 -2.55 -0.27 -3.63
CA PHE A 138 -2.80 -0.20 -2.20
C PHE A 138 -2.10 1.00 -1.57
N TYR A 139 -2.88 1.84 -0.90
CA TYR A 139 -2.37 2.81 0.07
C TYR A 139 -2.67 2.28 1.46
N VAL A 140 -1.66 2.01 2.28
CA VAL A 140 -1.85 1.39 3.60
C VAL A 140 -1.28 2.28 4.70
N THR A 141 -2.05 2.51 5.75
CA THR A 141 -1.59 3.22 6.94
C THR A 141 -2.16 2.62 8.21
N ASN A 142 -1.38 2.62 9.28
CA ASN A 142 -1.86 2.29 10.62
C ASN A 142 -2.36 3.53 11.40
N ALA A 143 -2.68 4.62 10.70
CA ALA A 143 -3.47 5.72 11.24
C ALA A 143 -4.97 5.44 11.02
N GLU A 144 -5.83 5.95 11.90
CA GLU A 144 -7.27 6.00 11.63
C GLU A 144 -7.59 7.14 10.67
N MET A 145 -8.40 6.87 9.63
CA MET A 145 -8.89 7.92 8.75
C MET A 145 -10.23 8.47 9.23
N GLY A 146 -10.37 9.80 9.18
CA GLY A 146 -11.61 10.48 9.52
C GLY A 146 -12.65 10.36 8.39
N LYS A 147 -13.93 10.52 8.74
CA LYS A 147 -15.04 10.52 7.75
C LYS A 147 -14.80 11.51 6.59
N TRP A 148 -14.23 12.67 6.87
CA TRP A 148 -13.92 13.67 5.86
C TRP A 148 -12.88 13.19 4.84
N GLU A 149 -11.86 12.47 5.28
CA GLU A 149 -10.85 11.88 4.40
C GLU A 149 -11.49 10.82 3.51
N PHE A 150 -12.32 9.94 4.08
CA PHE A 150 -13.08 8.94 3.31
C PHE A 150 -14.00 9.56 2.24
N ASP A 151 -14.75 10.61 2.59
CA ASP A 151 -15.66 11.29 1.65
C ASP A 151 -14.87 11.94 0.49
N THR A 152 -13.69 12.49 0.81
CA THR A 152 -12.77 13.14 -0.14
C THR A 152 -12.13 12.12 -1.09
N LEU A 153 -11.66 11.00 -0.57
CA LEU A 153 -11.07 9.89 -1.35
C LEU A 153 -12.11 9.19 -2.24
N SER A 154 -13.33 9.01 -1.74
CA SER A 154 -14.41 8.40 -2.53
C SER A 154 -14.73 9.21 -3.79
N SER A 155 -14.59 10.54 -3.71
CA SER A 155 -14.75 11.44 -4.85
C SER A 155 -13.57 11.37 -5.81
N ALA A 156 -12.35 11.21 -5.28
CA ALA A 156 -11.13 11.03 -6.08
C ALA A 156 -11.14 9.74 -6.90
N LYS A 157 -11.59 8.62 -6.30
CA LYS A 157 -11.69 7.31 -6.97
C LYS A 157 -12.57 7.33 -8.21
N LYS A 158 -13.70 8.04 -8.15
CA LYS A 158 -14.63 8.16 -9.29
C LYS A 158 -14.02 8.89 -10.49
N ASN A 159 -12.96 9.67 -10.26
CA ASN A 159 -12.26 10.45 -11.29
C ASN A 159 -11.04 9.74 -11.87
N ILE A 160 -10.70 8.51 -11.43
CA ILE A 160 -9.81 7.63 -12.18
C ILE A 160 -10.62 7.19 -13.40
N GLY A 161 -10.57 8.01 -14.46
CA GLY A 161 -11.43 7.90 -15.64
C GLY A 161 -11.24 6.60 -16.41
N THR A 162 -12.00 6.45 -17.50
CA THR A 162 -12.00 5.27 -18.38
C THR A 162 -10.60 4.84 -18.85
N GLU A 163 -9.66 5.78 -18.94
CA GLU A 163 -8.27 5.54 -19.34
C GLU A 163 -7.49 4.62 -18.39
N TYR A 164 -7.83 4.59 -17.10
CA TYR A 164 -7.14 3.79 -16.08
C TYR A 164 -8.07 2.76 -15.45
N SER A 165 -8.99 2.22 -16.25
CA SER A 165 -10.06 1.33 -15.79
C SER A 165 -9.58 0.00 -15.19
N ASN A 166 -8.36 -0.43 -15.52
CA ASN A 166 -7.71 -1.61 -14.95
C ASN A 166 -6.85 -1.32 -13.71
N LEU A 167 -6.79 -0.06 -13.24
CA LEU A 167 -6.20 0.28 -11.95
C LEU A 167 -7.29 0.31 -10.87
N ILE A 168 -7.21 -0.61 -9.91
CA ILE A 168 -8.15 -0.70 -8.81
C ILE A 168 -7.47 -0.21 -7.53
N SER A 169 -7.97 0.88 -6.94
CA SER A 169 -7.37 1.46 -5.74
C SER A 169 -8.06 1.04 -4.44
N TYR A 170 -7.24 0.63 -3.48
CA TYR A 170 -7.60 0.26 -2.13
C TYR A 170 -6.90 1.21 -1.16
N GLN A 171 -7.62 1.69 -0.14
CA GLN A 171 -7.02 2.43 0.97
C GLN A 171 -7.36 1.67 2.23
N TYR A 172 -6.32 1.25 2.92
CA TYR A 172 -6.45 0.59 4.21
C TYR A 172 -5.97 1.54 5.28
N ASP A 173 -6.89 1.98 6.13
CA ASP A 173 -6.56 2.57 7.40
C ASP A 173 -6.38 1.46 8.46
N PHE A 174 -6.21 1.86 9.71
CA PHE A 174 -6.02 0.89 10.80
C PHE A 174 -7.15 -0.15 10.91
N PHE A 175 -8.40 0.23 10.62
CA PHE A 175 -9.54 -0.67 10.67
C PHE A 175 -9.54 -1.69 9.54
N GLU A 176 -9.22 -1.29 8.31
CA GLU A 176 -9.10 -2.24 7.20
C GLU A 176 -7.91 -3.19 7.39
N ILE A 177 -6.83 -2.76 8.05
CA ILE A 177 -5.73 -3.67 8.45
C ILE A 177 -6.24 -4.75 9.40
N ILE A 178 -7.02 -4.38 10.41
CA ILE A 178 -7.60 -5.33 11.36
C ILE A 178 -8.53 -6.31 10.65
N GLU A 179 -9.43 -5.81 9.79
CA GLU A 179 -10.37 -6.64 9.03
C GLU A 179 -9.63 -7.62 8.11
N ALA A 180 -8.59 -7.16 7.41
CA ALA A 180 -7.77 -8.01 6.56
C ALA A 180 -7.05 -9.14 7.33
N ILE A 181 -6.70 -8.91 8.60
CA ILE A 181 -6.11 -9.94 9.48
C ILE A 181 -7.20 -10.87 10.03
N GLU A 182 -8.36 -10.35 10.39
CA GLU A 182 -9.48 -11.15 10.90
C GLU A 182 -9.99 -12.14 9.86
N LEU A 183 -10.18 -11.70 8.62
CA LEU A 183 -10.63 -12.55 7.50
C LEU A 183 -9.70 -13.74 7.21
N LYS A 184 -8.43 -13.65 7.62
CA LYS A 184 -7.46 -14.75 7.47
C LYS A 184 -7.49 -15.75 8.61
N LYS A 185 -8.07 -15.40 9.76
CA LYS A 185 -8.20 -16.29 10.94
C LYS A 185 -9.45 -17.17 10.89
N GLY A 186 -10.38 -16.91 9.98
CA GLY A 186 -11.62 -17.68 9.75
C GLY A 186 -11.59 -18.48 8.47
#